data_AF-A0A6I4MIQ4-F1
#
_entry.id   AF-A0A6I4MIQ4-F1
#
_cell.length_a   1.000
_cell.length_b   1.000
_cell.length_c   1.000
_cell.angle_alpha   90.00
_cell.angle_beta   90.00
_cell.angle_gamma   90.00
#
_symmetry.space_group_name_H-M   'P 1'
#
loop_
_entity.id
_entity.type
_entity.pdbx_description
1 polymer ?
#
loop_
_entity_poly.entity_id
_entity_poly.type
_entity_poly.pdbx_seq_one_letter_code
_entity_poly.pdbx_strand_id
1 'polypeptide(L)'
;MDADTERYSLDRYWRRRVAVLAGMVCAVGALAWACAGGSSGGDEKVAGAIDSAAPVDPPTAVPTVTVTVTPEPAQYGGPCRPRDLVLTMAAAKAYTAGQSPRFRITAVNTSAASCRFDTGALSVVVTSGKDRIWSSGECRKGRPEKRTLRRGVPYTAAVTWDRRRGCTGPPARPGTYVAALKGGKASKRIFHLR
;
A
#
# COMPACT_ATOMS: atom_id res chain seq x y z
N MET A 1 33.03 -9.63 -2.10
CA MET A 1 32.29 -8.37 -2.32
C MET A 1 30.79 -8.59 -2.09
N ASP A 2 30.07 -8.12 -1.08
CA ASP A 2 30.35 -7.51 0.23
C ASP A 2 29.03 -7.62 1.01
N ALA A 3 28.95 -8.50 2.00
CA ALA A 3 27.77 -8.60 2.88
C ALA A 3 27.67 -7.39 3.83
N ASP A 4 28.79 -6.70 4.05
CA ASP A 4 28.89 -5.52 4.90
C ASP A 4 28.24 -4.30 4.26
N THR A 5 28.31 -4.14 2.93
CA THR A 5 27.72 -3.00 2.22
C THR A 5 26.19 -2.98 2.31
N GLU A 6 25.53 -4.14 2.34
CA GLU A 6 24.08 -4.23 2.53
C GLU A 6 23.66 -3.82 3.95
N ARG A 7 24.43 -4.22 4.98
CA ARG A 7 24.17 -3.82 6.38
C ARG A 7 24.33 -2.31 6.57
N TYR A 8 25.38 -1.70 6.04
CA TYR A 8 25.62 -0.25 6.14
C TYR A 8 24.49 0.60 5.52
N SER A 9 23.85 0.12 4.45
CA SER A 9 22.76 0.83 3.78
C SER A 9 21.44 0.80 4.57
N LEU A 10 21.15 -0.32 5.22
CA LEU A 10 19.98 -0.51 6.09
C LEU A 10 20.13 0.31 7.38
N ASP A 11 21.34 0.37 7.93
CA ASP A 11 21.69 1.19 9.10
C ASP A 11 21.46 2.68 8.90
N ARG A 12 21.90 3.26 7.78
CA ARG A 12 21.68 4.70 7.51
C ARG A 12 20.22 5.03 7.30
N TYR A 13 19.49 4.14 6.64
CA TYR A 13 18.07 4.34 6.36
C TYR A 13 17.22 4.28 7.64
N TRP A 14 17.55 3.37 8.56
CA TRP A 14 16.84 3.23 9.82
C TRP A 14 17.19 4.35 10.81
N ARG A 15 18.47 4.75 10.92
CA ARG A 15 18.90 5.85 11.81
C ARG A 15 18.24 7.19 11.50
N ARG A 16 18.06 7.53 10.22
CA ARG A 16 17.38 8.78 9.83
C ARG A 16 15.89 8.76 10.22
N ARG A 17 15.25 7.59 10.15
CA ARG A 17 13.84 7.43 10.54
C ARG A 17 13.65 7.47 12.06
N VAL A 18 14.55 6.84 12.82
CA VAL A 18 14.53 6.90 14.29
C VAL A 18 14.80 8.32 14.78
N ALA A 19 15.76 9.04 14.18
CA ALA A 19 16.07 10.42 14.56
C ALA A 19 14.86 11.36 14.36
N VAL A 20 14.13 11.22 13.26
CA VAL A 20 12.91 12.01 13.00
C VAL A 20 11.80 11.68 14.00
N LEU A 21 11.59 10.38 14.30
CA LEU A 21 10.59 9.96 15.28
C LEU A 21 10.93 10.45 16.70
N ALA A 22 12.20 10.33 17.11
CA ALA A 22 12.65 10.82 18.41
C ALA A 22 12.51 12.35 18.54
N GLY A 23 12.88 13.11 17.50
CA GLY A 23 12.70 14.56 17.47
C GLY A 23 11.22 14.97 17.57
N MET A 24 10.32 14.26 16.88
CA MET A 24 8.88 14.51 16.96
C MET A 24 8.31 14.22 18.35
N VAL A 25 8.76 13.14 19.00
CA VAL A 25 8.35 12.81 20.38
C VAL A 25 8.85 13.86 21.38
N CYS A 26 10.11 14.30 21.26
CA CYS A 26 10.64 15.38 22.10
C CYS A 26 9.89 16.70 21.92
N ALA A 27 9.52 17.06 20.68
CA ALA A 27 8.76 18.27 20.40
C ALA A 27 7.35 18.24 21.04
N VAL A 28 6.66 17.10 20.98
CA VAL A 28 5.35 16.92 21.60
C VAL A 28 5.45 16.96 23.12
N GLY A 29 6.48 16.34 23.71
CA GLY A 29 6.73 16.42 25.15
C GLY A 29 7.00 17.84 25.64
N ALA A 30 7.79 18.62 24.88
CA ALA A 30 8.07 20.03 25.20
C ALA A 30 6.81 20.92 25.12
N LEU A 31 5.96 20.69 24.10
CA LEU A 31 4.67 21.40 23.97
C LEU A 31 3.71 21.08 25.12
N ALA A 32 3.63 19.82 25.54
CA ALA A 32 2.79 19.44 26.68
C ALA A 32 3.28 20.07 27.99
N TRP A 33 4.60 20.16 28.19
CA TRP A 33 5.18 20.80 29.36
C TRP A 33 4.95 22.33 29.38
N ALA A 34 5.00 22.97 28.21
CA ALA A 34 4.74 24.41 28.07
C ALA A 34 3.29 24.79 28.41
N CYS A 35 2.31 23.91 28.15
CA CYS A 35 0.91 24.16 28.49
C CYS A 35 0.55 23.86 29.96
N ALA A 36 1.39 23.12 30.69
CA ALA A 36 1.13 22.73 32.09
C ALA A 36 1.81 23.63 33.13
N GLY A 37 2.60 24.63 32.70
CA GLY A 37 3.39 25.51 33.56
C GLY A 37 2.74 26.85 33.94
N GLY A 38 1.42 26.98 33.92
CA GLY A 38 0.71 28.22 34.26
C GLY A 38 -0.37 28.00 35.32
N SER A 39 0.04 28.05 36.59
CA SER A 39 -0.83 28.03 37.77
C SER A 39 -0.87 29.41 38.42
N SER A 40 -2.05 30.01 38.53
CA SER A 40 -2.47 31.01 39.53
C SER A 40 -4.00 31.18 39.36
N GLY A 41 -4.88 30.77 40.26
CA GLY A 41 -4.87 30.91 41.72
C GLY A 41 -5.56 32.22 42.09
N GLY A 42 -6.82 32.17 42.55
CA GLY A 42 -7.58 33.34 42.98
C GLY A 42 -9.05 33.05 43.28
N ASP A 43 -9.33 32.60 44.49
CA ASP A 43 -10.65 32.53 45.13
C ASP A 43 -11.20 33.92 45.52
N GLU A 44 -12.50 33.94 45.80
CA GLU A 44 -13.22 34.72 46.84
C GLU A 44 -14.28 35.80 46.45
N LYS A 45 -15.55 35.36 46.55
CA LYS A 45 -16.77 35.91 47.20
C LYS A 45 -17.06 37.43 47.26
N VAL A 46 -18.33 37.82 47.05
CA VAL A 46 -19.34 38.15 48.11
C VAL A 46 -20.72 38.50 47.50
N ALA A 47 -21.73 38.33 48.34
CA ALA A 47 -23.18 38.19 48.20
C ALA A 47 -24.05 39.43 47.84
N GLY A 48 -25.33 39.13 47.56
CA GLY A 48 -26.52 39.99 47.72
C GLY A 48 -27.27 40.22 46.39
N ALA A 49 -28.58 40.07 46.21
CA ALA A 49 -29.71 39.79 47.10
C ALA A 49 -30.93 39.32 46.25
N ILE A 50 -31.87 38.66 46.93
CA ILE A 50 -33.26 38.23 46.61
C ILE A 50 -34.06 39.01 45.53
N ASP A 51 -34.88 38.30 44.71
CA ASP A 51 -36.36 38.26 44.82
C ASP A 51 -37.04 37.34 43.76
N SER A 52 -38.14 36.71 44.18
CA SER A 52 -39.32 36.14 43.47
C SER A 52 -39.27 35.29 42.19
N ALA A 53 -39.65 34.03 42.41
CA ALA A 53 -40.83 33.34 41.85
C ALA A 53 -41.10 33.32 40.32
N ALA A 54 -40.92 32.14 39.72
CA ALA A 54 -41.92 31.43 38.89
C ALA A 54 -41.37 30.04 38.48
N PRO A 55 -42.15 28.94 38.53
CA PRO A 55 -41.73 27.69 37.92
C PRO A 55 -41.97 27.77 36.40
N VAL A 56 -40.92 27.64 35.60
CA VAL A 56 -41.00 27.47 34.15
C VAL A 56 -40.48 26.09 33.80
N ASP A 57 -41.32 25.36 33.08
CA ASP A 57 -41.21 23.96 32.69
C ASP A 57 -39.86 23.54 32.10
N PRO A 58 -39.43 22.26 32.27
CA PRO A 58 -38.19 21.76 31.69
C PRO A 58 -38.29 21.72 30.15
N PRO A 59 -37.26 22.15 29.40
CA PRO A 59 -37.24 21.93 27.96
C PRO A 59 -37.05 20.44 27.67
N THR A 60 -38.07 19.88 27.04
CA THR A 60 -38.11 18.56 26.40
C THR A 60 -36.83 18.29 25.61
N ALA A 61 -36.11 17.24 26.00
CA ALA A 61 -34.98 16.69 25.27
C ALA A 61 -35.42 16.29 23.86
N VAL A 62 -35.00 17.04 22.85
CA VAL A 62 -35.09 16.62 21.45
C VAL A 62 -34.01 15.56 21.21
N PRO A 63 -34.33 14.33 20.75
CA PRO A 63 -33.31 13.38 20.39
C PRO A 63 -32.58 13.90 19.15
N THR A 64 -31.32 14.29 19.32
CA THR A 64 -30.40 14.48 18.20
C THR A 64 -30.29 13.16 17.46
N VAL A 65 -30.85 13.11 16.24
CA VAL A 65 -30.69 11.98 15.32
C VAL A 65 -29.20 11.90 14.99
N THR A 66 -28.49 11.07 15.75
CA THR A 66 -27.13 10.69 15.42
C THR A 66 -27.26 9.83 14.18
N VAL A 67 -26.86 10.36 13.03
CA VAL A 67 -26.70 9.56 11.81
C VAL A 67 -25.56 8.59 12.09
N THR A 68 -25.90 7.46 12.68
CA THR A 68 -25.06 6.27 12.65
C THR A 68 -24.91 5.95 11.18
N VAL A 69 -23.76 6.31 10.62
CA VAL A 69 -23.33 5.80 9.32
C VAL A 69 -23.18 4.31 9.53
N THR A 70 -24.27 3.57 9.34
CA THR A 70 -24.24 2.12 9.23
C THR A 70 -23.20 1.85 8.15
N PRO A 71 -22.07 1.19 8.46
CA PRO A 71 -21.11 0.84 7.43
C PRO A 71 -21.90 0.05 6.38
N GLU A 72 -21.96 0.60 5.16
CA GLU A 72 -22.55 -0.08 4.01
C GLU A 72 -22.05 -1.53 4.07
N PRO A 73 -22.95 -2.53 4.08
CA PRO A 73 -22.53 -3.91 4.20
C PRO A 73 -21.44 -4.13 3.17
N ALA A 74 -20.25 -4.49 3.67
CA ALA A 74 -19.07 -4.77 2.87
C ALA A 74 -19.53 -5.55 1.64
N GLN A 75 -19.56 -4.94 0.46
CA GLN A 75 -20.09 -5.59 -0.72
C GLN A 75 -19.22 -6.82 -0.99
N TYR A 76 -19.69 -7.97 -0.50
CA TYR A 76 -19.00 -9.22 -0.66
C TYR A 76 -19.08 -9.58 -2.14
N GLY A 77 -17.93 -9.55 -2.82
CA GLY A 77 -17.82 -10.11 -4.17
C GLY A 77 -17.91 -9.13 -5.35
N GLY A 78 -17.88 -7.81 -5.12
CA GLY A 78 -17.62 -6.84 -6.20
C GLY A 78 -16.19 -6.95 -6.77
N PRO A 79 -15.87 -6.34 -7.92
CA PRO A 79 -14.50 -6.33 -8.45
C PRO A 79 -13.55 -5.62 -7.50
N CYS A 80 -12.32 -6.12 -7.38
CA CYS A 80 -11.32 -5.47 -6.55
C CYS A 80 -10.98 -4.05 -7.06
N ARG A 81 -11.11 -3.06 -6.19
CA ARG A 81 -10.80 -1.66 -6.52
C ARG A 81 -9.29 -1.48 -6.61
N PRO A 82 -8.76 -0.76 -7.62
CA PRO A 82 -7.31 -0.55 -7.76
C PRO A 82 -6.64 0.10 -6.54
N ARG A 83 -7.36 0.98 -5.83
CA ARG A 83 -6.86 1.64 -4.61
C ARG A 83 -6.71 0.70 -3.40
N ASP A 84 -7.46 -0.41 -3.40
CA ASP A 84 -7.48 -1.39 -2.32
C ASP A 84 -6.64 -2.64 -2.68
N LEU A 85 -5.90 -2.59 -3.79
CA LEU A 85 -5.03 -3.66 -4.26
C LEU A 85 -3.57 -3.22 -4.22
N VAL A 86 -2.78 -3.96 -3.45
CA VAL A 86 -1.33 -3.84 -3.47
C VAL A 86 -0.74 -4.92 -4.35
N LEU A 87 -0.07 -4.52 -5.42
CA LEU A 87 0.63 -5.40 -6.34
C LEU A 87 2.14 -5.25 -6.16
N THR A 88 2.82 -6.37 -5.92
CA THR A 88 4.29 -6.43 -5.86
C THR A 88 4.81 -7.47 -6.84
N MET A 89 6.01 -7.25 -7.37
CA MET A 89 6.68 -8.20 -8.24
C MET A 89 8.08 -8.52 -7.69
N ALA A 90 8.52 -9.76 -7.79
CA ALA A 90 9.87 -10.20 -7.45
C ALA A 90 10.50 -10.96 -8.63
N ALA A 91 11.80 -10.82 -8.79
CA ALA A 91 12.60 -11.47 -9.84
C ALA A 91 14.06 -11.53 -9.40
N ALA A 92 14.84 -12.47 -9.92
CA ALA A 92 16.28 -12.48 -9.77
C ALA A 92 16.93 -11.31 -10.54
N LYS A 93 18.11 -10.87 -10.10
CA LYS A 93 18.86 -9.77 -10.72
C LYS A 93 19.59 -10.19 -12.01
N ALA A 94 19.87 -11.48 -12.19
CA ALA A 94 20.57 -11.99 -13.37
C ALA A 94 20.14 -13.42 -13.71
N TYR A 95 20.20 -13.77 -14.99
CA TYR A 95 19.91 -15.10 -15.53
C TYR A 95 21.00 -15.48 -16.52
N THR A 96 21.62 -16.65 -16.34
CA THR A 96 22.64 -17.18 -17.27
C THR A 96 21.99 -17.76 -18.53
N ALA A 97 22.79 -18.12 -19.53
CA ALA A 97 22.32 -18.86 -20.69
C ALA A 97 21.43 -20.05 -20.29
N GLY A 98 20.31 -20.23 -20.99
CA GLY A 98 19.32 -21.27 -20.71
C GLY A 98 18.35 -20.98 -19.55
N GLN A 99 18.64 -20.02 -18.66
CA GLN A 99 17.71 -19.67 -17.58
C GLN A 99 16.63 -18.70 -18.07
N SER A 100 15.37 -19.07 -17.86
CA SER A 100 14.21 -18.24 -18.18
C SER A 100 13.85 -17.31 -17.02
N PRO A 101 13.73 -15.98 -17.24
CA PRO A 101 13.27 -15.06 -16.23
C PRO A 101 11.91 -15.44 -15.66
N ARG A 102 11.84 -15.54 -14.32
CA ARG A 102 10.61 -15.85 -13.60
C ARG A 102 10.22 -14.67 -12.71
N PHE A 103 9.06 -14.10 -12.99
CA PHE A 103 8.48 -12.98 -12.27
C PHE A 103 7.41 -13.52 -11.32
N ARG A 104 7.59 -13.33 -10.02
CA ARG A 104 6.58 -13.65 -9.00
C ARG A 104 5.78 -12.41 -8.69
N ILE A 105 4.49 -12.42 -8.97
CA ILE A 105 3.56 -11.34 -8.68
C ILE A 105 2.76 -11.74 -7.46
N THR A 106 2.61 -10.82 -6.51
CA THR A 106 1.74 -10.98 -5.36
C THR A 106 0.71 -9.85 -5.35
N ALA A 107 -0.57 -10.22 -5.20
CA ALA A 107 -1.69 -9.32 -5.07
C ALA A 107 -2.32 -9.48 -3.68
N VAL A 108 -2.50 -8.36 -2.99
CA VAL A 108 -3.10 -8.32 -1.66
C VAL A 108 -4.25 -7.32 -1.66
N ASN A 109 -5.44 -7.77 -1.23
CA ASN A 109 -6.56 -6.89 -0.95
C ASN A 109 -6.39 -6.27 0.45
N THR A 110 -6.46 -4.95 0.55
CA THR A 110 -6.34 -4.20 1.82
C THR A 110 -7.69 -3.74 2.38
N SER A 111 -8.77 -3.82 1.59
CA SER A 111 -10.12 -3.46 2.02
C SER A 111 -10.69 -4.45 3.04
N ALA A 112 -11.69 -4.01 3.82
CA ALA A 112 -12.40 -4.87 4.77
C ALA A 112 -13.21 -5.98 4.08
N ALA A 113 -13.80 -5.68 2.92
CA ALA A 113 -14.61 -6.61 2.14
C ALA A 113 -13.74 -7.58 1.33
N SER A 114 -14.25 -8.78 1.06
CA SER A 114 -13.66 -9.63 0.01
C SER A 114 -14.05 -9.11 -1.38
N CYS A 115 -13.17 -9.27 -2.36
CA CYS A 115 -13.41 -8.79 -3.72
C CYS A 115 -13.00 -9.84 -4.76
N ARG A 116 -13.52 -9.70 -5.98
CA ARG A 116 -13.18 -10.54 -7.14
C ARG A 116 -12.06 -9.90 -7.93
N PHE A 117 -10.91 -10.55 -7.94
CA PHE A 117 -9.72 -10.17 -8.69
C PHE A 117 -9.66 -10.94 -10.00
N ASP A 118 -9.55 -10.22 -11.11
CA ASP A 118 -9.30 -10.80 -12.42
C ASP A 118 -7.79 -11.02 -12.59
N THR A 119 -7.35 -12.28 -12.64
CA THR A 119 -5.93 -12.61 -12.84
C THR A 119 -5.43 -12.20 -14.22
N GLY A 120 -6.34 -12.01 -15.18
CA GLY A 120 -6.04 -11.52 -16.52
C GLY A 120 -5.60 -10.06 -16.58
N ALA A 121 -5.92 -9.28 -15.54
CA ALA A 121 -5.42 -7.92 -15.41
C ALA A 121 -3.90 -7.90 -15.15
N LEU A 122 -3.31 -9.00 -14.64
CA LEU A 122 -1.87 -9.10 -14.44
C LEU A 122 -1.16 -9.34 -15.78
N SER A 123 -0.38 -8.36 -16.20
CA SER A 123 0.49 -8.47 -17.37
C SER A 123 1.87 -7.94 -17.03
N VAL A 124 2.88 -8.77 -17.13
CA VAL A 124 4.28 -8.35 -17.05
C VAL A 124 4.71 -7.89 -18.43
N VAL A 125 5.29 -6.70 -18.52
CA VAL A 125 5.88 -6.15 -19.74
C VAL A 125 7.39 -6.09 -19.52
N VAL A 126 8.15 -6.64 -20.46
CA VAL A 126 9.61 -6.60 -20.48
C VAL A 126 10.08 -5.63 -21.55
N THR A 127 11.00 -4.75 -21.17
CA THR A 127 11.56 -3.69 -22.03
C THR A 127 13.08 -3.69 -21.96
N SER A 128 13.72 -3.17 -23.01
CA SER A 128 15.14 -2.82 -23.05
C SER A 128 15.27 -1.38 -23.53
N GLY A 129 15.65 -0.47 -22.64
CA GLY A 129 15.58 0.97 -22.93
C GLY A 129 14.15 1.40 -23.31
N LYS A 130 14.00 1.92 -24.54
CA LYS A 130 12.69 2.34 -25.10
C LYS A 130 11.95 1.21 -25.84
N ASP A 131 12.63 0.09 -26.09
CA ASP A 131 12.12 -1.01 -26.89
C ASP A 131 11.29 -1.97 -26.03
N ARG A 132 10.07 -2.28 -26.48
CA ARG A 132 9.18 -3.25 -25.84
C ARG A 132 9.46 -4.64 -26.41
N ILE A 133 10.02 -5.50 -25.56
CA ILE A 133 10.50 -6.82 -25.97
C ILE A 133 9.37 -7.85 -25.91
N TRP A 134 8.60 -7.83 -24.83
CA TRP A 134 7.61 -8.89 -24.56
C TRP A 134 6.52 -8.43 -23.59
N SER A 135 5.34 -9.07 -23.68
CA SER A 135 4.22 -8.86 -22.77
C SER A 135 3.53 -10.19 -22.46
N SER A 136 3.42 -10.52 -21.18
CA SER A 136 2.78 -11.77 -20.74
C SER A 136 1.29 -11.80 -21.04
N GLY A 137 0.63 -10.65 -21.12
CA GLY A 137 -0.79 -10.55 -21.48
C GLY A 137 -1.04 -10.81 -22.96
N GLU A 138 -0.11 -10.40 -23.84
CA GLU A 138 -0.20 -10.64 -25.28
C GLU A 138 0.14 -12.11 -25.63
N CYS A 139 1.05 -12.73 -24.87
CA CYS A 139 1.45 -14.12 -25.06
C CYS A 139 0.72 -15.12 -24.15
N ARG A 140 -0.35 -14.69 -23.49
CA ARG A 140 -1.10 -15.53 -22.57
C ARG A 140 -1.80 -16.63 -23.33
N LYS A 141 -1.67 -17.86 -22.83
CA LYS A 141 -2.46 -19.01 -23.26
C LYS A 141 -3.56 -19.28 -22.22
N GLY A 142 -4.73 -19.67 -22.69
CA GLY A 142 -5.88 -19.94 -21.81
C GLY A 142 -6.64 -18.68 -21.37
N ARG A 143 -7.76 -18.91 -20.70
CA ARG A 143 -8.67 -17.85 -20.24
C ARG A 143 -8.25 -17.37 -18.85
N PRO A 144 -8.23 -16.05 -18.60
CA PRO A 144 -8.00 -15.55 -17.26
C PRO A 144 -9.11 -15.98 -16.30
N GLU A 145 -8.74 -16.14 -15.04
CA GLU A 145 -9.64 -16.61 -14.00
C GLU A 145 -9.96 -15.49 -13.02
N LYS A 146 -11.16 -15.54 -12.45
CA LYS A 146 -11.54 -14.66 -11.35
C LYS A 146 -11.30 -15.38 -10.02
N ARG A 147 -10.58 -14.72 -9.12
CA ARG A 147 -10.27 -15.22 -7.77
C ARG A 147 -10.86 -14.30 -6.71
N THR A 148 -11.36 -14.87 -5.62
CA THR A 148 -11.81 -14.06 -4.48
C THR A 148 -10.61 -13.77 -3.60
N LEU A 149 -10.31 -12.48 -3.38
CA LEU A 149 -9.26 -12.04 -2.45
C LEU A 149 -9.89 -11.57 -1.15
N ARG A 150 -9.51 -12.26 -0.07
CA ARG A 150 -9.81 -11.82 1.29
C ARG A 150 -8.77 -10.79 1.74
N ARG A 151 -9.15 -9.95 2.69
CA ARG A 151 -8.25 -8.94 3.26
C ARG A 151 -6.97 -9.59 3.77
N GLY A 152 -5.83 -9.04 3.38
CA GLY A 152 -4.51 -9.46 3.86
C GLY A 152 -4.04 -10.83 3.37
N VAL A 153 -4.88 -11.63 2.70
CA VAL A 153 -4.49 -12.94 2.17
C VAL A 153 -3.85 -12.74 0.79
N PRO A 154 -2.56 -13.09 0.62
CA PRO A 154 -1.88 -12.89 -0.65
C PRO A 154 -2.29 -13.93 -1.69
N TYR A 155 -2.61 -13.46 -2.89
CA TYR A 155 -2.62 -14.29 -4.09
C TYR A 155 -1.28 -14.15 -4.81
N THR A 156 -0.62 -15.27 -5.10
CA THR A 156 0.68 -15.27 -5.78
C THR A 156 0.58 -15.99 -7.12
N ALA A 157 1.06 -15.34 -8.18
CA ALA A 157 1.19 -15.90 -9.51
C ALA A 157 2.64 -15.83 -9.98
N ALA A 158 3.06 -16.80 -10.80
CA ALA A 158 4.36 -16.76 -11.46
C ALA A 158 4.16 -16.62 -12.97
N VAL A 159 4.90 -15.70 -13.56
CA VAL A 159 4.98 -15.50 -15.00
C VAL A 159 6.41 -15.79 -15.42
N THR A 160 6.58 -16.73 -16.34
CA THR A 160 7.88 -17.07 -16.89
C THR A 160 7.97 -16.52 -18.31
N TRP A 161 9.10 -15.88 -18.63
CA TRP A 161 9.41 -15.43 -19.97
C TRP A 161 10.51 -16.32 -20.55
N ASP A 162 10.30 -16.84 -21.75
CA ASP A 162 11.18 -17.76 -22.48
C ASP A 162 12.35 -17.07 -23.20
N ARG A 163 12.60 -15.79 -22.88
CA ARG A 163 13.61 -14.94 -23.53
C ARG A 163 13.35 -14.73 -25.03
N ARG A 164 12.13 -14.86 -25.54
CA ARG A 164 11.81 -14.49 -26.94
C ARG A 164 11.19 -13.10 -27.04
N ARG A 165 11.49 -12.40 -28.12
CA ARG A 165 10.74 -11.18 -28.47
C ARG A 165 9.35 -11.56 -28.93
N GLY A 166 8.32 -10.95 -28.34
CA GLY A 166 6.95 -11.38 -28.55
C GLY A 166 6.76 -12.87 -28.23
N CYS A 167 5.72 -13.50 -28.79
CA CYS A 167 5.38 -14.86 -28.40
C CYS A 167 6.14 -15.93 -29.17
N THR A 168 6.65 -15.58 -30.36
CA THR A 168 7.29 -16.52 -31.30
C THR A 168 8.50 -15.92 -32.02
N GLY A 169 8.93 -14.71 -31.62
CA GLY A 169 10.02 -14.02 -32.30
C GLY A 169 11.42 -14.55 -31.96
N PRO A 170 12.46 -13.82 -32.41
CA PRO A 170 13.84 -14.21 -32.16
C PRO A 170 14.20 -14.15 -30.66
N PRO A 171 15.23 -14.90 -30.24
CA PRO A 171 15.76 -14.79 -28.88
C PRO A 171 16.21 -13.37 -28.56
N ALA A 172 15.96 -12.94 -27.33
CA ALA A 172 16.46 -11.71 -26.75
C ALA A 172 17.97 -11.84 -26.52
N ARG A 173 18.70 -10.77 -26.87
CA ARG A 173 20.16 -10.71 -26.72
C ARG A 173 20.55 -10.62 -25.23
N PRO A 174 21.79 -10.95 -24.87
CA PRO A 174 22.32 -10.57 -23.56
C PRO A 174 22.24 -9.05 -23.35
N GLY A 175 22.00 -8.63 -22.11
CA GLY A 175 21.86 -7.21 -21.78
C GLY A 175 20.98 -6.93 -20.56
N THR A 176 20.68 -5.65 -20.36
CA THR A 176 19.86 -5.17 -19.24
C THR A 176 18.40 -5.01 -19.67
N TYR A 177 17.50 -5.54 -18.87
CA TYR A 177 16.07 -5.54 -19.11
C TYR A 177 15.32 -5.01 -17.89
N VAL A 178 14.13 -4.46 -18.16
CA VAL A 178 13.22 -3.98 -17.11
C VAL A 178 11.88 -4.70 -17.27
N ALA A 179 11.46 -5.39 -16.21
CA ALA A 179 10.11 -5.93 -16.06
C ALA A 179 9.25 -4.96 -15.25
N ALA A 180 8.02 -4.72 -15.72
CA ALA A 180 7.01 -3.91 -15.04
C ALA A 180 5.62 -4.56 -15.16
N LEU A 181 4.73 -4.30 -14.20
CA LEU A 181 3.32 -4.68 -14.34
C LEU A 181 2.57 -3.61 -15.14
N LYS A 182 1.76 -4.04 -16.12
CA LYS A 182 0.91 -3.17 -16.93
C LYS A 182 -0.13 -2.47 -16.05
N GLY A 183 -0.25 -1.15 -16.20
CA GLY A 183 -1.33 -0.36 -15.58
C GLY A 183 -1.25 -0.18 -14.06
N GLY A 184 -0.13 -0.49 -13.41
CA GLY A 184 0.00 -0.44 -11.96
C GLY A 184 1.13 0.46 -11.45
N LYS A 185 0.98 0.93 -10.20
CA LYS A 185 2.04 1.60 -9.41
C LYS A 185 3.10 0.63 -8.87
N ALA A 186 3.07 -0.63 -9.27
CA ALA A 186 3.98 -1.65 -8.78
C ALA A 186 5.42 -1.32 -9.16
N SER A 187 6.35 -1.63 -8.26
CA SER A 187 7.78 -1.38 -8.50
C SER A 187 8.29 -2.19 -9.69
N LYS A 188 9.04 -1.51 -10.56
CA LYS A 188 9.77 -2.14 -11.67
C LYS A 188 10.88 -3.05 -11.12
N ARG A 189 11.33 -3.99 -11.94
CA ARG A 189 12.48 -4.86 -11.66
C ARG A 189 13.48 -4.79 -12.81
N ILE A 190 14.70 -4.40 -12.49
CA ILE A 190 15.82 -4.43 -13.43
C ILE A 190 16.53 -5.78 -13.26
N PHE A 191 16.84 -6.43 -14.37
CA PHE A 191 17.57 -7.69 -14.38
C PHE A 191 18.46 -7.80 -15.62
N HIS A 192 19.43 -8.71 -15.58
CA HIS A 192 20.37 -8.93 -16.67
C HIS A 192 20.21 -10.32 -17.27
N LEU A 193 20.24 -10.39 -18.59
CA LEU A 193 20.46 -11.63 -19.32
C LEU A 193 21.95 -11.73 -19.65
N ARG A 194 22.56 -12.83 -19.22
CA ARG A 194 23.93 -13.21 -19.58
C ARG A 194 23.91 -14.35 -20.59
#